data_AF-A0A1D2WJ70-F1
#
_entry.id   AF-A0A1D2WJ70-F1
#
_cell.length_a   1.000
_cell.length_b   1.000
_cell.length_c   1.000
_cell.angle_alpha   90.00
_cell.angle_beta   90.00
_cell.angle_gamma   90.00
#
_symmetry.space_group_name_H-M   'P 1'
#
loop_
_entity.id
_entity.type
_entity.pdbx_description
1 polymer ?
#
loop_
_entity_poly.entity_id
_entity_poly.type
_entity_poly.pdbx_seq_one_letter_code
_entity_poly.pdbx_strand_id
1 'polypeptide(L)'
;MDSNDMIYSTRYDFNKSCIILNNNEFEIYAHPNELLHEHSYKTWIIFKELLDESVLTSFYSFFNKKNYLDMNKDEFLDILKVFVYYHDIGKVSFSFQIKKLTKKDTEDRTRRYSQLKSIYGDLTNNLLNMDSKHSFYGYYLFMNYVLHHYNIENNPILLLLSYCILGHHTKIKEINLENLEKKVPTMVCLNNFIFNQEHYLKNNEIKENISNIDNHINQLNKLLNENKTNNSMFSCFYQYIYSLLISADALATSQYDKNEIDTSSINNRIDSKLRKRMLDKYYSCEINENINEGIYNKIDNKINRLRHNMLIEASTNLIKCIENNPSQHTFYLNMPTGGGKTNTSMKLALDILEHTTADRIIYAMPYINIIDQNYEIIKDNWDLVNNEEIRNICSTNSFIFDNKNEDDMGDILINDDFFNY
;
A
#
# COMPACT_ATOMS: atom_id res chain seq x y z
N MET A 1 19.52 -8.12 -14.41
CA MET A 1 18.95 -9.47 -14.59
C MET A 1 18.04 -9.47 -15.80
N ASP A 2 18.19 -10.43 -16.72
CA ASP A 2 17.25 -10.60 -17.83
C ASP A 2 15.86 -10.96 -17.28
N SER A 3 14.78 -10.49 -17.92
CA SER A 3 13.41 -10.77 -17.47
C SER A 3 13.06 -12.27 -17.46
N ASN A 4 13.82 -13.09 -18.20
CA ASN A 4 13.72 -14.55 -18.17
C ASN A 4 14.32 -15.19 -16.91
N ASP A 5 15.24 -14.52 -16.21
CA ASP A 5 15.77 -14.97 -14.91
C ASP A 5 14.85 -14.60 -13.74
N MET A 6 13.91 -13.66 -13.92
CA MET A 6 13.06 -13.23 -12.79
C MET A 6 12.05 -14.29 -12.38
N ILE A 7 11.66 -15.18 -13.28
CA ILE A 7 10.67 -16.23 -13.04
C ILE A 7 11.31 -17.58 -13.34
N TYR A 8 12.43 -17.84 -12.67
CA TYR A 8 12.79 -19.22 -12.42
C TYR A 8 11.55 -19.91 -11.90
N SER A 9 11.32 -21.12 -12.38
CA SER A 9 10.39 -22.09 -11.82
C SER A 9 9.01 -22.19 -12.52
N THR A 10 8.53 -21.19 -13.29
CA THR A 10 7.23 -21.28 -13.99
C THR A 10 7.34 -21.41 -15.51
N ARG A 11 6.40 -22.12 -16.17
CA ARG A 11 6.28 -22.15 -17.66
C ARG A 11 5.80 -20.82 -18.27
N TYR A 12 5.67 -19.77 -17.47
CA TYR A 12 5.19 -18.47 -17.89
C TYR A 12 6.35 -17.63 -18.44
N ASP A 13 6.24 -17.25 -19.70
CA ASP A 13 7.09 -16.26 -20.35
C ASP A 13 6.58 -14.87 -19.97
N PHE A 14 7.35 -14.15 -19.15
CA PHE A 14 6.98 -12.83 -18.69
C PHE A 14 6.86 -11.83 -19.83
N ASN A 15 7.75 -11.86 -20.83
CA ASN A 15 7.75 -10.86 -21.89
C ASN A 15 6.59 -11.05 -22.86
N LYS A 16 6.17 -12.29 -23.09
CA LYS A 16 4.99 -12.61 -23.92
C LYS A 16 3.69 -12.65 -23.15
N SER A 17 3.75 -12.64 -21.82
CA SER A 17 2.63 -12.90 -20.93
C SER A 17 1.84 -14.15 -21.30
N CYS A 18 2.56 -15.24 -21.54
CA CYS A 18 1.94 -16.49 -21.98
C CYS A 18 2.57 -17.69 -21.29
N ILE A 19 1.82 -18.78 -21.16
CA ILE A 19 2.36 -20.09 -20.81
C ILE A 19 2.48 -20.89 -22.11
N ILE A 20 3.65 -21.46 -22.37
CA ILE A 20 3.86 -22.33 -23.53
C ILE A 20 3.36 -23.75 -23.18
N LEU A 21 2.33 -24.19 -23.91
CA LEU A 21 1.68 -25.49 -23.74
C LEU A 21 1.74 -26.28 -25.06
N ASN A 22 2.61 -27.29 -25.14
CA ASN A 22 2.78 -28.14 -26.33
C ASN A 22 2.94 -27.33 -27.64
N ASN A 23 3.82 -26.32 -27.64
CA ASN A 23 4.09 -25.38 -28.73
C ASN A 23 2.95 -24.39 -29.06
N ASN A 24 1.87 -24.36 -28.27
CA ASN A 24 0.85 -23.32 -28.34
C ASN A 24 1.00 -22.32 -27.20
N GLU A 25 0.77 -21.05 -27.48
CA GLU A 25 0.79 -19.99 -26.46
C GLU A 25 -0.59 -19.89 -25.79
N PHE A 26 -0.61 -19.93 -24.46
CA PHE A 26 -1.78 -19.64 -23.64
C PHE A 26 -1.56 -18.29 -22.97
N GLU A 27 -2.22 -17.25 -23.48
CA GLU A 27 -2.09 -15.88 -22.98
C GLU A 27 -2.64 -15.77 -21.54
N ILE A 28 -1.93 -15.01 -20.73
CA ILE A 28 -2.25 -14.74 -19.33
C ILE A 28 -2.56 -13.26 -19.17
N TYR A 29 -3.69 -13.00 -18.53
CA TYR A 29 -4.24 -11.67 -18.35
C TYR A 29 -4.35 -11.31 -16.87
N ALA A 30 -4.04 -10.05 -16.53
CA ALA A 30 -4.31 -9.51 -15.20
C ALA A 30 -5.79 -9.12 -15.06
N HIS A 31 -6.34 -8.48 -16.11
CA HIS A 31 -7.71 -7.99 -16.25
C HIS A 31 -8.25 -8.37 -17.64
N PRO A 32 -9.58 -8.36 -17.88
CA PRO A 32 -10.16 -8.89 -19.12
C PRO A 32 -9.53 -8.38 -20.43
N ASN A 33 -9.00 -7.15 -20.44
CA ASN A 33 -8.40 -6.51 -21.60
C ASN A 33 -6.91 -6.13 -21.40
N GLU A 34 -6.24 -6.67 -20.38
CA GLU A 34 -4.85 -6.29 -20.06
C GLU A 34 -4.00 -7.53 -19.73
N LEU A 35 -2.88 -7.67 -20.44
CA LEU A 35 -1.96 -8.79 -20.20
C LEU A 35 -1.30 -8.65 -18.84
N LEU A 36 -0.99 -9.79 -18.21
CA LEU A 36 -0.40 -9.81 -16.87
C LEU A 36 0.95 -9.07 -16.81
N HIS A 37 1.77 -9.20 -17.84
CA HIS A 37 3.05 -8.48 -17.91
C HIS A 37 2.88 -6.96 -18.08
N GLU A 38 1.89 -6.51 -18.85
CA GLU A 38 1.60 -5.09 -19.07
C GLU A 38 1.17 -4.44 -17.75
N HIS A 39 0.24 -5.09 -17.05
CA HIS A 39 -0.19 -4.67 -15.71
C HIS A 39 1.00 -4.60 -14.75
N SER A 40 1.79 -5.67 -14.68
CA SER A 40 2.94 -5.74 -13.76
C SER A 40 3.98 -4.66 -14.05
N TYR A 41 4.24 -4.37 -15.34
CA TYR A 41 5.14 -3.30 -15.77
C TYR A 41 4.59 -1.91 -15.42
N LYS A 42 3.31 -1.67 -15.68
CA LYS A 42 2.60 -0.43 -15.32
C LYS A 42 2.64 -0.19 -13.81
N THR A 43 2.30 -1.21 -13.01
CA THR A 43 2.37 -1.16 -11.54
C THR A 43 3.78 -0.84 -11.06
N TRP A 44 4.83 -1.40 -11.68
CA TRP A 44 6.21 -1.04 -11.32
C TRP A 44 6.56 0.40 -11.63
N ILE A 45 6.15 0.95 -12.78
CA ILE A 45 6.40 2.36 -13.11
C ILE A 45 5.79 3.26 -12.04
N ILE A 46 4.52 3.03 -11.71
CA ILE A 46 3.79 3.81 -10.70
C ILE A 46 4.43 3.63 -9.32
N PHE A 47 4.73 2.39 -8.91
CA PHE A 47 5.39 2.09 -7.65
C PHE A 47 6.71 2.86 -7.52
N LYS A 48 7.53 2.87 -8.58
CA LYS A 48 8.81 3.56 -8.61
C LYS A 48 8.65 5.09 -8.53
N GLU A 49 7.60 5.64 -9.12
CA GLU A 49 7.30 7.07 -9.06
C GLU A 49 6.81 7.51 -7.67
N LEU A 50 6.01 6.67 -7.00
CA LEU A 50 5.56 6.91 -5.64
C LEU A 50 6.66 6.68 -4.58
N LEU A 51 7.73 5.97 -4.94
CA LEU A 51 8.84 5.63 -4.05
C LEU A 51 9.73 6.85 -3.80
N ASP A 52 9.71 7.36 -2.57
CA ASP A 52 10.56 8.46 -2.13
C ASP A 52 11.99 7.97 -1.91
N GLU A 53 12.93 8.58 -2.64
CA GLU A 53 14.33 8.16 -2.63
C GLU A 53 14.99 8.38 -1.26
N SER A 54 14.63 9.44 -0.54
CA SER A 54 15.20 9.77 0.77
C SER A 54 14.73 8.77 1.84
N VAL A 55 13.46 8.37 1.78
CA VAL A 55 12.86 7.35 2.64
C VAL A 55 13.47 5.99 2.36
N LEU A 56 13.56 5.58 1.09
CA LEU A 56 14.21 4.32 0.70
C LEU A 56 15.67 4.28 1.18
N THR A 57 16.41 5.37 0.98
CA THR A 57 17.82 5.47 1.43
C THR A 57 17.93 5.34 2.95
N SER A 58 16.99 5.91 3.70
CA SER A 58 16.93 5.79 5.16
C SER A 58 16.66 4.34 5.60
N PHE A 59 15.72 3.64 4.96
CA PHE A 59 15.48 2.21 5.21
C PHE A 59 16.70 1.36 4.87
N TYR A 60 17.27 1.53 3.68
CA TYR A 60 18.46 0.80 3.23
C TYR A 60 19.64 0.99 4.19
N SER A 61 19.95 2.23 4.56
CA SER A 61 21.07 2.54 5.46
C SER A 61 20.87 1.92 6.84
N PHE A 62 19.63 1.92 7.34
CA PHE A 62 19.29 1.30 8.61
C PHE A 62 19.46 -0.22 8.56
N PHE A 63 18.89 -0.91 7.57
CA PHE A 63 18.93 -2.37 7.48
C PHE A 63 20.33 -2.90 7.18
N ASN A 64 21.07 -2.23 6.28
CA ASN A 64 22.46 -2.57 5.99
C ASN A 64 23.34 -2.44 7.24
N LYS A 65 23.23 -1.34 8.00
CA LYS A 65 23.98 -1.14 9.26
C LYS A 65 23.68 -2.21 10.32
N LYS A 66 22.51 -2.85 10.25
CA LYS A 66 22.07 -3.91 11.15
C LYS A 66 22.36 -5.32 10.63
N ASN A 67 23.01 -5.45 9.47
CA ASN A 67 23.21 -6.73 8.76
C ASN A 67 21.88 -7.46 8.47
N TYR A 68 20.83 -6.70 8.18
CA TYR A 68 19.52 -7.22 7.78
C TYR A 68 19.29 -7.12 6.26
N LEU A 69 20.27 -6.61 5.53
CA LEU A 69 20.28 -6.49 4.09
C LEU A 69 21.74 -6.52 3.62
N ASP A 70 22.15 -7.61 2.99
CA ASP A 70 23.51 -7.91 2.53
C ASP A 70 23.56 -7.84 1.00
N MET A 71 23.32 -6.63 0.50
CA MET A 71 23.32 -6.27 -0.92
C MET A 71 23.42 -4.75 -1.05
N ASN A 72 23.79 -4.28 -2.22
CA ASN A 72 23.85 -2.85 -2.50
C ASN A 72 22.45 -2.26 -2.77
N LYS A 73 22.35 -0.93 -2.83
CA LYS A 73 21.06 -0.22 -3.00
C LYS A 73 20.39 -0.52 -4.34
N ASP A 74 21.18 -0.69 -5.41
CA ASP A 74 20.67 -0.97 -6.75
C ASP A 74 20.12 -2.41 -6.83
N GLU A 75 20.83 -3.37 -6.23
CA GLU A 75 20.35 -4.75 -6.06
C GLU A 75 19.05 -4.79 -5.25
N PHE A 76 18.95 -4.00 -4.18
CA PHE A 76 17.72 -3.92 -3.41
C PHE A 76 16.56 -3.33 -4.22
N LEU A 77 16.81 -2.32 -5.05
CA LEU A 77 15.80 -1.75 -5.95
C LEU A 77 15.34 -2.76 -7.01
N ASP A 78 16.28 -3.57 -7.55
CA ASP A 78 15.95 -4.67 -8.46
C ASP A 78 15.06 -5.71 -7.78
N ILE A 79 15.29 -6.03 -6.50
CA ILE A 79 14.40 -6.93 -5.76
C ILE A 79 13.03 -6.31 -5.54
N LEU A 80 12.92 -5.00 -5.27
CA LEU A 80 11.62 -4.33 -5.18
C LEU A 80 10.85 -4.43 -6.50
N LYS A 81 11.55 -4.34 -7.64
CA LYS A 81 10.95 -4.58 -8.96
C LYS A 81 10.43 -6.01 -9.11
N VAL A 82 11.24 -7.01 -8.73
CA VAL A 82 10.81 -8.42 -8.75
C VAL A 82 9.61 -8.64 -7.81
N PHE A 83 9.64 -8.06 -6.60
CA PHE A 83 8.53 -8.07 -5.66
C PHE A 83 7.23 -7.56 -6.30
N VAL A 84 7.29 -6.42 -7.00
CA VAL A 84 6.13 -5.90 -7.73
C VAL A 84 5.70 -6.88 -8.81
N TYR A 85 6.58 -7.46 -9.63
CA TYR A 85 6.14 -8.43 -10.65
C TYR A 85 5.51 -9.71 -10.09
N TYR A 86 5.88 -10.07 -8.86
CA TYR A 86 5.33 -11.23 -8.18
C TYR A 86 4.03 -10.96 -7.42
N HIS A 87 3.57 -9.70 -7.29
CA HIS A 87 2.35 -9.43 -6.52
C HIS A 87 1.15 -10.18 -7.11
N ASP A 88 1.02 -10.12 -8.43
CA ASP A 88 -0.12 -10.66 -9.18
C ASP A 88 0.20 -11.93 -9.97
N ILE A 89 1.43 -12.45 -9.89
CA ILE A 89 1.85 -13.63 -10.66
C ILE A 89 0.96 -14.85 -10.41
N GLY A 90 0.28 -14.94 -9.27
CA GLY A 90 -0.71 -15.98 -8.99
C GLY A 90 -1.89 -16.03 -9.97
N LYS A 91 -2.12 -14.96 -10.74
CA LYS A 91 -3.14 -14.89 -11.80
C LYS A 91 -2.82 -15.84 -12.96
N VAL A 92 -1.60 -16.38 -13.08
CA VAL A 92 -1.25 -17.44 -14.05
C VAL A 92 -2.07 -18.73 -13.89
N SER A 93 -2.71 -18.93 -12.73
CA SER A 93 -3.54 -20.12 -12.49
C SER A 93 -4.71 -20.23 -13.49
N PHE A 94 -4.91 -21.41 -14.10
CA PHE A 94 -6.01 -21.61 -15.04
C PHE A 94 -7.39 -21.39 -14.40
N SER A 95 -7.51 -21.68 -13.09
CA SER A 95 -8.72 -21.35 -12.33
C SER A 95 -9.03 -19.86 -12.36
N PHE A 96 -8.02 -18.99 -12.15
CA PHE A 96 -8.19 -17.55 -12.29
C PHE A 96 -8.55 -17.16 -13.74
N GLN A 97 -7.74 -17.61 -14.71
CA GLN A 97 -7.88 -17.25 -16.13
C GLN A 97 -9.20 -17.71 -16.76
N ILE A 98 -9.83 -18.77 -16.27
CA ILE A 98 -11.06 -19.37 -16.86
C ILE A 98 -12.30 -19.18 -15.97
N LYS A 99 -12.18 -19.09 -14.64
CA LYS A 99 -13.35 -18.93 -13.76
C LYS A 99 -13.56 -17.50 -13.29
N LYS A 100 -12.47 -16.80 -12.91
CA LYS A 100 -12.55 -15.46 -12.32
C LYS A 100 -12.54 -14.38 -13.39
N LEU A 101 -11.56 -14.42 -14.29
CA LEU A 101 -11.36 -13.40 -15.34
C LEU A 101 -12.57 -13.34 -16.30
N THR A 102 -13.00 -14.50 -16.80
CA THR A 102 -14.07 -14.61 -17.81
C THR A 102 -15.45 -14.83 -17.19
N LYS A 103 -15.64 -14.44 -15.92
CA LYS A 103 -16.91 -14.64 -15.19
C LYS A 103 -18.11 -14.06 -15.94
N LYS A 104 -17.92 -12.92 -16.62
CA LYS A 104 -18.94 -12.22 -17.42
C LYS A 104 -18.87 -12.53 -18.92
N ASP A 105 -17.81 -13.20 -19.40
CA ASP A 105 -17.59 -13.52 -20.81
C ASP A 105 -17.63 -15.03 -21.05
N THR A 106 -18.80 -15.53 -21.43
CA THR A 106 -19.01 -16.97 -21.62
C THR A 106 -18.32 -17.53 -22.86
N GLU A 107 -18.09 -16.70 -23.88
CA GLU A 107 -17.43 -17.10 -25.11
C GLU A 107 -15.93 -17.29 -24.88
N ASP A 108 -15.27 -16.30 -24.27
CA ASP A 108 -13.83 -16.40 -23.96
C ASP A 108 -13.54 -17.53 -22.96
N ARG A 109 -14.42 -17.70 -21.96
CA ARG A 109 -14.34 -18.85 -21.05
C ARG A 109 -14.35 -20.19 -21.79
N THR A 110 -15.23 -20.33 -22.77
CA THR A 110 -15.38 -21.58 -23.54
C THR A 110 -14.18 -21.80 -24.45
N ARG A 111 -13.66 -20.73 -25.06
CA ARG A 111 -12.43 -20.74 -25.87
C ARG A 111 -11.23 -21.23 -25.07
N ARG A 112 -10.94 -20.57 -23.94
CA ARG A 112 -9.80 -20.91 -23.05
C ARG A 112 -9.93 -22.31 -22.45
N TYR A 113 -11.13 -22.70 -22.02
CA TYR A 113 -11.38 -24.07 -21.55
C TYR A 113 -11.11 -25.12 -22.63
N SER A 114 -11.56 -24.87 -23.86
CA SER A 114 -11.36 -25.78 -25.00
C SER A 114 -9.89 -25.91 -25.37
N GLN A 115 -9.15 -24.80 -25.36
CA GLN A 115 -7.69 -24.81 -25.54
C GLN A 115 -7.02 -25.69 -24.49
N LEU A 116 -7.34 -25.51 -23.21
CA LEU A 116 -6.77 -26.31 -22.13
C LEU A 116 -7.17 -27.79 -22.23
N LYS A 117 -8.44 -28.07 -22.55
CA LYS A 117 -8.96 -29.43 -22.74
C LYS A 117 -8.31 -30.16 -23.90
N SER A 118 -7.98 -29.47 -24.98
CA SER A 118 -7.27 -30.06 -26.12
C SER A 118 -5.87 -30.58 -25.75
N ILE A 119 -5.26 -30.00 -24.70
CA ILE A 119 -3.89 -30.29 -24.28
C ILE A 119 -3.87 -31.31 -23.14
N TYR A 120 -4.74 -31.14 -22.14
CA TYR A 120 -4.71 -31.91 -20.90
C TYR A 120 -5.85 -32.94 -20.78
N GLY A 121 -6.79 -32.98 -21.73
CA GLY A 121 -7.90 -33.93 -21.73
C GLY A 121 -8.68 -33.90 -20.42
N ASP A 122 -8.84 -35.07 -19.80
CA ASP A 122 -9.63 -35.25 -18.57
C ASP A 122 -9.01 -34.56 -17.34
N LEU A 123 -7.69 -34.26 -17.36
CA LEU A 123 -7.02 -33.56 -16.27
C LEU A 123 -7.44 -32.09 -16.15
N THR A 124 -8.02 -31.51 -17.20
CA THR A 124 -8.45 -30.09 -17.25
C THR A 124 -9.33 -29.70 -16.07
N ASN A 125 -10.29 -30.56 -15.70
CA ASN A 125 -11.19 -30.26 -14.59
C ASN A 125 -10.46 -30.29 -13.23
N ASN A 126 -9.44 -31.14 -13.07
CA ASN A 126 -8.60 -31.15 -11.87
C ASN A 126 -7.78 -29.86 -11.76
N LEU A 127 -7.25 -29.36 -12.88
CA LEU A 127 -6.50 -28.09 -12.94
C LEU A 127 -7.38 -26.89 -12.56
N LEU A 128 -8.65 -26.93 -12.95
CA LEU A 128 -9.62 -25.87 -12.65
C LEU A 128 -10.16 -25.93 -11.22
N ASN A 129 -10.03 -27.06 -10.52
CA ASN A 129 -10.50 -27.21 -9.14
C ASN A 129 -9.55 -26.57 -8.11
N MET A 130 -8.41 -26.03 -8.53
CA MET A 130 -7.53 -25.24 -7.67
C MET A 130 -8.19 -23.91 -7.27
N ASP A 131 -7.89 -23.47 -6.05
CA ASP A 131 -8.38 -22.20 -5.50
C ASP A 131 -7.92 -21.03 -6.39
N SER A 132 -8.71 -19.96 -6.49
CA SER A 132 -8.37 -18.77 -7.29
C SER A 132 -7.69 -17.68 -6.45
N LYS A 133 -7.17 -18.03 -5.26
CA LYS A 133 -6.48 -17.11 -4.35
C LYS A 133 -5.08 -16.79 -4.85
N HIS A 134 -4.99 -15.89 -5.82
CA HIS A 134 -3.75 -15.53 -6.49
C HIS A 134 -2.72 -14.86 -5.57
N SER A 135 -3.14 -14.06 -4.59
CA SER A 135 -2.21 -13.46 -3.61
C SER A 135 -1.43 -14.49 -2.78
N PHE A 136 -2.03 -15.64 -2.47
CA PHE A 136 -1.35 -16.74 -1.80
C PHE A 136 -0.31 -17.40 -2.72
N TYR A 137 -0.61 -17.52 -4.01
CA TYR A 137 0.31 -18.06 -5.00
C TYR A 137 1.48 -17.13 -5.29
N GLY A 138 1.24 -15.82 -5.40
CA GLY A 138 2.29 -14.82 -5.52
C GLY A 138 3.24 -14.82 -4.32
N TYR A 139 2.68 -14.88 -3.10
CA TYR A 139 3.45 -15.02 -1.86
C TYR A 139 4.41 -16.21 -1.93
N TYR A 140 3.90 -17.40 -2.30
CA TYR A 140 4.70 -18.61 -2.31
C TYR A 140 5.80 -18.57 -3.37
N LEU A 141 5.46 -18.15 -4.58
CA LEU A 141 6.41 -18.05 -5.69
C LEU A 141 7.52 -17.05 -5.37
N PHE A 142 7.19 -15.91 -4.79
CA PHE A 142 8.16 -14.91 -4.38
C PHE A 142 9.04 -15.41 -3.22
N MET A 143 8.44 -16.07 -2.22
CA MET A 143 9.19 -16.70 -1.13
C MET A 143 10.19 -17.72 -1.67
N ASN A 144 9.78 -18.57 -2.61
CA ASN A 144 10.67 -19.53 -3.22
C ASN A 144 11.82 -18.86 -4.00
N TYR A 145 11.51 -17.82 -4.78
CA TYR A 145 12.51 -17.00 -5.45
C TYR A 145 13.54 -16.44 -4.47
N VAL A 146 13.08 -15.81 -3.38
CA VAL A 146 13.96 -15.22 -2.38
C VAL A 146 14.84 -16.29 -1.71
N LEU A 147 14.25 -17.41 -1.29
CA LEU A 147 14.97 -18.50 -0.62
C LEU A 147 16.04 -19.15 -1.50
N HIS A 148 15.83 -19.18 -2.82
CA HIS A 148 16.78 -19.78 -3.76
C HIS A 148 17.97 -18.85 -4.07
N HIS A 149 17.76 -17.53 -4.05
CA HIS A 149 18.75 -16.56 -4.50
C HIS A 149 19.47 -15.84 -3.36
N TYR A 150 18.91 -15.80 -2.15
CA TYR A 150 19.44 -15.01 -1.05
C TYR A 150 19.53 -15.80 0.25
N ASN A 151 20.59 -15.53 1.02
CA ASN A 151 20.67 -15.99 2.39
C ASN A 151 19.74 -15.15 3.29
N ILE A 152 18.63 -15.74 3.74
CA ILE A 152 17.64 -15.09 4.61
C ILE A 152 18.20 -14.63 5.94
N GLU A 153 19.22 -15.30 6.49
CA GLU A 153 19.81 -14.89 7.76
C GLU A 153 20.42 -13.50 7.67
N ASN A 154 20.98 -13.15 6.51
CA ASN A 154 21.55 -11.84 6.21
C ASN A 154 20.55 -10.88 5.55
N ASN A 155 19.43 -11.40 5.01
CA ASN A 155 18.43 -10.63 4.26
C ASN A 155 16.99 -10.84 4.76
N PRO A 156 16.72 -10.79 6.08
CA PRO A 156 15.43 -11.15 6.62
C PRO A 156 14.29 -10.22 6.20
N ILE A 157 14.60 -8.98 5.78
CA ILE A 157 13.57 -8.03 5.32
C ILE A 157 12.89 -8.47 4.03
N LEU A 158 13.52 -9.33 3.23
CA LEU A 158 12.92 -9.86 1.99
C LEU A 158 11.70 -10.73 2.29
N LEU A 159 11.65 -11.33 3.47
CA LEU A 159 10.46 -12.05 3.93
C LEU A 159 9.29 -11.09 4.16
N LEU A 160 9.51 -9.85 4.59
CA LEU A 160 8.43 -8.86 4.76
C LEU A 160 7.75 -8.52 3.42
N LEU A 161 8.53 -8.44 2.35
CA LEU A 161 8.00 -8.22 0.99
C LEU A 161 7.02 -9.32 0.60
N SER A 162 7.30 -10.58 0.97
CA SER A 162 6.36 -11.67 0.72
C SER A 162 5.02 -11.47 1.45
N TYR A 163 5.04 -10.96 2.70
CA TYR A 163 3.80 -10.68 3.44
C TYR A 163 3.00 -9.56 2.81
N CYS A 164 3.66 -8.56 2.21
CA CYS A 164 2.98 -7.55 1.42
C CYS A 164 2.20 -8.20 0.27
N ILE A 165 2.82 -9.15 -0.46
CA ILE A 165 2.11 -9.93 -1.49
C ILE A 165 1.00 -10.79 -0.89
N LEU A 166 1.21 -11.42 0.25
CA LEU A 166 0.14 -12.22 0.86
C LEU A 166 -1.08 -11.35 1.26
N GLY A 167 -0.82 -10.10 1.62
CA GLY A 167 -1.80 -9.15 2.13
C GLY A 167 -2.50 -8.28 1.09
N HIS A 168 -2.05 -8.20 -0.17
CA HIS A 168 -2.46 -7.11 -1.08
C HIS A 168 -3.95 -7.07 -1.50
N HIS A 169 -4.72 -8.14 -1.30
CA HIS A 169 -6.19 -8.13 -1.46
C HIS A 169 -6.96 -8.29 -0.15
N THR A 170 -6.29 -8.05 0.96
CA THR A 170 -6.84 -8.11 2.32
C THR A 170 -6.30 -6.93 3.11
N LYS A 171 -6.70 -6.78 4.38
CA LYS A 171 -6.02 -5.85 5.29
C LYS A 171 -4.55 -6.23 5.45
N ILE A 172 -3.73 -5.28 5.89
CA ILE A 172 -2.36 -5.57 6.32
C ILE A 172 -2.42 -6.79 7.24
N LYS A 173 -1.62 -7.81 6.94
CA LYS A 173 -1.62 -9.00 7.77
C LYS A 173 -0.73 -8.70 8.95
N GLU A 174 -1.28 -8.85 10.16
CA GLU A 174 -0.44 -9.15 11.31
C GLU A 174 0.46 -10.31 10.91
N ILE A 175 1.75 -10.17 11.19
CA ILE A 175 2.72 -11.23 10.96
C ILE A 175 2.47 -12.29 12.04
N ASN A 176 1.39 -13.05 11.87
CA ASN A 176 1.00 -14.15 12.73
C ASN A 176 0.97 -15.42 11.88
N LEU A 177 2.04 -16.18 12.08
CA LEU A 177 2.47 -17.22 11.16
C LEU A 177 1.97 -18.62 11.49
N GLU A 178 1.39 -18.79 12.68
CA GLU A 178 0.81 -20.05 13.16
C GLU A 178 -0.36 -20.55 12.28
N ASN A 179 -0.95 -19.68 11.46
CA ASN A 179 -2.05 -20.03 10.55
C ASN A 179 -1.61 -20.43 9.13
N LEU A 180 -0.33 -20.32 8.77
CA LEU A 180 0.17 -20.80 7.46
C LEU A 180 0.32 -22.33 7.42
N GLU A 181 0.60 -22.96 8.56
CA GLU A 181 0.75 -24.43 8.72
C GLU A 181 -0.46 -25.22 8.19
N LYS A 182 -1.67 -24.63 8.23
CA LYS A 182 -2.91 -25.32 7.82
C LYS A 182 -3.20 -25.26 6.32
N LYS A 183 -2.39 -24.57 5.49
CA LYS A 183 -2.61 -24.43 4.04
C LYS A 183 -1.63 -25.20 3.15
N VAL A 184 -0.74 -25.97 3.77
CA VAL A 184 0.25 -26.87 3.12
C VAL A 184 -0.34 -27.83 2.06
N PRO A 185 -1.58 -28.37 2.17
CA PRO A 185 -2.12 -29.26 1.14
C PRO A 185 -2.28 -28.62 -0.24
N THR A 186 -2.43 -27.29 -0.30
CA THR A 186 -2.50 -26.51 -1.56
C THR A 186 -1.12 -26.33 -2.21
N MET A 187 -0.03 -26.43 -1.44
CA MET A 187 1.37 -26.26 -1.88
C MET A 187 1.87 -27.40 -2.77
N VAL A 188 1.45 -28.63 -2.49
CA VAL A 188 1.81 -29.82 -3.30
C VAL A 188 1.16 -29.76 -4.68
N CYS A 189 -0.03 -29.16 -4.78
CA CYS A 189 -0.73 -28.99 -6.05
C CYS A 189 -0.09 -27.91 -6.94
N LEU A 190 0.40 -26.81 -6.36
CA LEU A 190 1.14 -25.73 -7.06
C LEU A 190 2.43 -26.22 -7.72
N ASN A 191 3.27 -26.95 -6.98
CA ASN A 191 4.52 -27.48 -7.52
C ASN A 191 4.27 -28.46 -8.67
N ASN A 192 3.21 -29.27 -8.60
CA ASN A 192 2.84 -30.14 -9.71
C ASN A 192 2.31 -29.38 -10.94
N PHE A 193 1.74 -28.19 -10.76
CA PHE A 193 1.13 -27.41 -11.83
C PHE A 193 2.11 -26.51 -12.58
N ILE A 194 3.02 -25.88 -11.84
CA ILE A 194 3.96 -24.89 -12.36
C ILE A 194 5.21 -25.55 -12.98
N PHE A 195 5.60 -26.75 -12.50
CA PHE A 195 6.94 -27.28 -12.76
C PHE A 195 7.07 -28.54 -13.62
N ASN A 196 6.10 -29.46 -13.72
CA ASN A 196 6.31 -30.68 -14.54
C ASN A 196 5.02 -31.41 -14.94
N GLN A 197 4.89 -31.75 -16.23
CA GLN A 197 4.29 -33.03 -16.62
C GLN A 197 5.44 -33.98 -17.01
N GLU A 198 5.40 -35.18 -16.42
CA GLU A 198 6.02 -36.48 -16.79
C GLU A 198 6.98 -37.12 -15.79
N HIS A 199 7.55 -36.39 -14.83
CA HIS A 199 8.18 -37.03 -13.69
C HIS A 199 7.45 -36.65 -12.40
N TYR A 200 6.84 -37.67 -11.79
CA TYR A 200 6.75 -37.82 -10.34
C TYR A 200 8.15 -37.56 -9.74
N LEU A 201 8.56 -36.29 -9.61
CA LEU A 201 9.77 -35.94 -8.90
C LEU A 201 9.50 -36.23 -7.43
N LYS A 202 10.37 -37.08 -6.89
CA LYS A 202 10.32 -37.66 -5.54
C LYS A 202 9.76 -36.67 -4.52
N ASN A 203 8.69 -37.08 -3.83
CA ASN A 203 8.03 -36.43 -2.69
C ASN A 203 8.96 -35.90 -1.55
N ASN A 204 10.27 -36.08 -1.63
CA ASN A 204 11.23 -35.78 -0.56
C ASN A 204 11.80 -34.35 -0.67
N GLU A 205 12.17 -33.85 -1.85
CA GLU A 205 12.74 -32.49 -2.00
C GLU A 205 11.70 -31.37 -1.73
N ILE A 206 10.44 -31.60 -2.12
CA ILE A 206 9.34 -30.65 -1.85
C ILE A 206 9.04 -30.59 -0.34
N LYS A 207 9.12 -31.73 0.36
CA LYS A 207 8.95 -31.76 1.82
C LYS A 207 10.09 -31.04 2.53
N GLU A 208 11.32 -31.18 2.05
CA GLU A 208 12.48 -30.44 2.59
C GLU A 208 12.33 -28.92 2.41
N ASN A 209 11.94 -28.45 1.23
CA ASN A 209 11.72 -27.02 0.98
C ASN A 209 10.57 -26.43 1.82
N ILE A 210 9.47 -27.19 2.03
CA ILE A 210 8.37 -26.77 2.90
C ILE A 210 8.82 -26.76 4.37
N SER A 211 9.59 -27.74 4.82
CA SER A 211 10.12 -27.77 6.19
C SER A 211 11.10 -26.62 6.49
N ASN A 212 11.79 -26.11 5.47
CA ASN A 212 12.67 -24.94 5.61
C ASN A 212 11.88 -23.63 5.77
N ILE A 213 10.69 -23.52 5.15
CA ILE A 213 9.83 -22.33 5.28
C ILE A 213 9.47 -22.10 6.76
N ASP A 214 9.13 -23.14 7.51
CA ASP A 214 8.81 -23.05 8.94
C ASP A 214 10.00 -22.54 9.77
N ASN A 215 11.22 -23.01 9.46
CA ASN A 215 12.43 -22.54 10.11
C ASN A 215 12.71 -21.05 9.82
N HIS A 216 12.53 -20.61 8.57
CA HIS A 216 12.76 -19.21 8.19
C HIS A 216 11.68 -18.26 8.73
N ILE A 217 10.43 -18.73 8.79
CA ILE A 217 9.33 -18.06 9.49
C ILE A 217 9.67 -17.85 10.97
N ASN A 218 10.19 -18.90 11.61
CA ASN A 218 10.64 -18.81 13.00
C ASN A 218 11.82 -17.86 13.18
N GLN A 219 12.75 -17.79 12.22
CA GLN A 219 13.83 -16.80 12.21
C GLN A 219 13.28 -15.37 12.10
N LEU A 220 12.33 -15.10 11.20
CA LEU A 220 11.69 -13.79 11.09
C LEU A 220 10.96 -13.41 12.38
N ASN A 221 10.21 -14.35 12.97
CA ASN A 221 9.53 -14.15 14.24
C ASN A 221 10.52 -13.80 15.35
N LYS A 222 11.65 -14.51 15.42
CA LYS A 222 12.71 -14.21 16.39
C LYS A 222 13.25 -12.80 16.18
N LEU A 223 13.56 -12.40 14.95
CA LEU A 223 14.04 -11.05 14.63
C LEU A 223 13.03 -9.97 14.99
N LEU A 224 11.76 -10.16 14.65
CA LEU A 224 10.70 -9.21 14.99
C LEU A 224 10.51 -9.14 16.52
N ASN A 225 10.53 -10.27 17.21
CA ASN A 225 10.39 -10.36 18.66
C ASN A 225 11.56 -9.76 19.42
N GLU A 226 12.80 -9.96 18.97
CA GLU A 226 14.00 -9.34 19.54
C GLU A 226 14.00 -7.81 19.38
N ASN A 227 13.33 -7.30 18.34
CA ASN A 227 13.22 -5.88 18.05
C ASN A 227 11.89 -5.24 18.50
N LYS A 228 10.96 -6.02 19.09
CA LYS A 228 9.62 -5.56 19.53
C LYS A 228 9.65 -4.36 20.47
N THR A 229 10.74 -4.16 21.20
CA THR A 229 10.78 -3.22 22.32
C THR A 229 11.33 -1.83 21.97
N ASN A 230 11.99 -1.62 20.81
CA ASN A 230 12.67 -0.33 20.56
C ASN A 230 12.81 0.12 19.09
N ASN A 231 12.23 -0.57 18.10
CA ASN A 231 12.47 -0.20 16.70
C ASN A 231 11.24 -0.25 15.80
N SER A 232 10.67 0.92 15.52
CA SER A 232 9.55 1.10 14.58
C SER A 232 9.95 0.92 13.11
N MET A 233 11.24 0.82 12.76
CA MET A 233 11.69 0.84 11.36
C MET A 233 11.18 -0.35 10.54
N PHE A 234 11.05 -1.54 11.14
CA PHE A 234 10.45 -2.70 10.47
C PHE A 234 8.97 -2.47 10.16
N SER A 235 8.21 -1.95 11.14
CA SER A 235 6.79 -1.63 10.95
C SER A 235 6.59 -0.52 9.94
N CYS A 236 7.39 0.55 10.01
CA CYS A 236 7.37 1.65 9.06
C CYS A 236 7.73 1.17 7.65
N PHE A 237 8.75 0.32 7.49
CA PHE A 237 9.14 -0.25 6.21
C PHE A 237 8.01 -1.10 5.62
N TYR A 238 7.45 -2.00 6.42
CA TYR A 238 6.37 -2.88 6.01
C TYR A 238 5.14 -2.09 5.58
N GLN A 239 4.70 -1.13 6.40
CA GLN A 239 3.57 -0.24 6.07
C GLN A 239 3.86 0.59 4.82
N TYR A 240 5.07 1.15 4.70
CA TYR A 240 5.46 1.96 3.55
C TYR A 240 5.42 1.17 2.24
N ILE A 241 6.11 0.03 2.18
CA ILE A 241 6.14 -0.81 0.97
C ILE A 241 4.76 -1.39 0.64
N TYR A 242 4.02 -1.83 1.66
CA TYR A 242 2.64 -2.28 1.47
C TYR A 242 1.77 -1.18 0.87
N SER A 243 1.86 0.05 1.42
CA SER A 243 1.12 1.21 0.91
C SER A 243 1.43 1.49 -0.56
N LEU A 244 2.71 1.51 -0.91
CA LEU A 244 3.16 1.74 -2.27
C LEU A 244 2.62 0.66 -3.24
N LEU A 245 2.64 -0.61 -2.83
CA LEU A 245 2.12 -1.70 -3.66
C LEU A 245 0.62 -1.54 -3.91
N ILE A 246 -0.17 -1.29 -2.86
CA ILE A 246 -1.62 -1.13 -2.96
C ILE A 246 -1.97 0.06 -3.84
N SER A 247 -1.36 1.22 -3.58
CA SER A 247 -1.62 2.44 -4.36
C SER A 247 -1.21 2.24 -5.82
N ALA A 248 -0.05 1.63 -6.08
CA ALA A 248 0.40 1.37 -7.45
C ALA A 248 -0.51 0.40 -8.20
N ASP A 249 -0.96 -0.68 -7.57
CA ASP A 249 -1.86 -1.68 -8.17
C ASP A 249 -3.25 -1.08 -8.47
N ALA A 250 -3.80 -0.31 -7.54
CA ALA A 250 -5.06 0.40 -7.72
C ALA A 250 -4.98 1.42 -8.87
N LEU A 251 -3.90 2.19 -8.93
CA LEU A 251 -3.67 3.17 -10.00
C LEU A 251 -3.47 2.49 -11.35
N ALA A 252 -2.65 1.43 -11.42
CA ALA A 252 -2.44 0.66 -12.63
C ALA A 252 -3.77 0.11 -13.18
N THR A 253 -4.60 -0.44 -12.28
CA THR A 253 -5.94 -0.94 -12.61
C THR A 253 -6.85 0.19 -13.11
N SER A 254 -6.87 1.36 -12.46
CA SER A 254 -7.73 2.49 -12.86
C SER A 254 -7.35 3.10 -14.23
N GLN A 255 -6.10 2.90 -14.65
CA GLN A 255 -5.56 3.43 -15.90
C GLN A 255 -5.29 2.30 -16.92
N TYR A 256 -6.04 1.19 -16.85
CA TYR A 256 -5.82 0.06 -17.76
C TYR A 256 -5.92 0.45 -19.25
N ASP A 257 -6.86 1.34 -19.60
CA ASP A 257 -7.08 1.84 -20.97
C ASP A 257 -6.14 3.00 -21.40
N LYS A 258 -5.30 3.53 -20.51
CA LYS A 258 -4.43 4.67 -20.82
C LYS A 258 -3.02 4.21 -21.18
N ASN A 259 -2.49 4.74 -22.29
CA ASN A 259 -1.12 4.49 -22.74
C ASN A 259 -0.07 5.28 -21.94
N GLU A 260 -0.48 6.37 -21.27
CA GLU A 260 0.38 7.21 -20.44
C GLU A 260 -0.19 7.25 -19.02
N ILE A 261 0.70 7.07 -18.04
CA ILE A 261 0.37 7.16 -16.63
C ILE A 261 0.28 8.64 -16.28
N ASP A 262 -0.92 9.12 -15.97
CA ASP A 262 -1.11 10.48 -15.45
C ASP A 262 -1.09 10.42 -13.93
N THR A 263 0.03 10.86 -13.36
CA THR A 263 0.20 10.96 -11.90
C THR A 263 -0.17 12.33 -11.34
N SER A 264 -0.43 13.31 -12.20
CA SER A 264 -0.69 14.69 -11.78
C SER A 264 -2.05 14.90 -11.13
N SER A 265 -3.00 13.99 -11.37
CA SER A 265 -4.33 13.96 -10.74
C SER A 265 -4.42 12.98 -9.57
N ILE A 266 -3.33 12.30 -9.22
CA ILE A 266 -3.30 11.42 -8.06
C ILE A 266 -3.29 12.31 -6.83
N ASN A 267 -3.96 11.88 -5.77
CA ASN A 267 -4.00 12.48 -4.44
C ASN A 267 -4.73 13.82 -4.30
N ASN A 268 -5.65 13.90 -3.32
CA ASN A 268 -6.32 15.15 -2.92
C ASN A 268 -5.40 15.99 -2.02
N ARG A 269 -4.20 16.32 -2.52
CA ARG A 269 -3.26 17.18 -1.80
C ARG A 269 -3.77 18.61 -1.79
N ILE A 270 -3.40 19.31 -0.74
CA ILE A 270 -3.77 20.69 -0.53
C ILE A 270 -2.94 21.56 -1.47
N ASP A 271 -3.53 21.88 -2.61
CA ASP A 271 -2.94 22.81 -3.57
C ASP A 271 -3.07 24.28 -3.11
N SER A 272 -2.48 25.19 -3.88
CA SER A 272 -2.52 26.62 -3.59
C SER A 272 -3.95 27.21 -3.59
N LYS A 273 -4.87 26.62 -4.37
CA LYS A 273 -6.25 27.10 -4.52
C LYS A 273 -7.10 26.68 -3.33
N LEU A 274 -7.03 25.41 -2.93
CA LEU A 274 -7.68 24.86 -1.74
C LEU A 274 -7.14 25.56 -0.50
N ARG A 275 -5.81 25.67 -0.35
CA ARG A 275 -5.20 26.39 0.79
C ARG A 275 -5.71 27.81 0.91
N LYS A 276 -5.80 28.54 -0.22
CA LYS A 276 -6.33 29.91 -0.23
C LYS A 276 -7.80 29.95 0.21
N ARG A 277 -8.64 29.05 -0.30
CA ARG A 277 -10.05 28.97 0.13
C ARG A 277 -10.17 28.66 1.62
N MET A 278 -9.38 27.72 2.14
CA MET A 278 -9.33 27.40 3.57
C MET A 278 -8.96 28.63 4.40
N LEU A 279 -7.96 29.40 3.97
CA LEU A 279 -7.50 30.62 4.63
C LEU A 279 -8.58 31.72 4.62
N ASP A 280 -9.13 32.01 3.45
CA ASP A 280 -10.17 33.02 3.25
C ASP A 280 -11.42 32.69 4.09
N LYS A 281 -11.84 31.42 4.08
CA LYS A 281 -12.95 30.95 4.91
C LYS A 281 -12.63 31.09 6.40
N TYR A 282 -11.46 30.62 6.83
CA TYR A 282 -11.05 30.63 8.23
C TYR A 282 -11.14 32.03 8.84
N TYR A 283 -10.68 33.06 8.11
CA TYR A 283 -10.71 34.45 8.56
C TYR A 283 -12.07 35.13 8.41
N SER A 284 -12.97 34.60 7.57
CA SER A 284 -14.35 35.09 7.45
C SER A 284 -15.25 34.65 8.61
N CYS A 285 -14.84 33.66 9.40
CA CYS A 285 -15.59 33.22 10.57
C CYS A 285 -15.53 34.29 11.67
N GLU A 286 -16.68 34.65 12.26
CA GLU A 286 -16.82 35.70 13.29
C GLU A 286 -15.81 35.59 14.44
N ILE A 287 -15.46 34.36 14.86
CA ILE A 287 -14.50 34.09 15.94
C ILE A 287 -13.05 34.50 15.57
N ASN A 288 -12.76 34.51 14.27
CA ASN A 288 -11.45 34.73 13.67
C ASN A 288 -11.34 36.06 12.92
N GLU A 289 -12.45 36.78 12.78
CA GLU A 289 -12.45 38.13 12.24
C GLU A 289 -11.47 39.02 13.02
N ASN A 290 -10.71 39.85 12.31
CA ASN A 290 -9.72 40.79 12.85
C ASN A 290 -8.45 40.16 13.46
N ILE A 291 -8.21 38.84 13.37
CA ILE A 291 -6.90 38.24 13.78
C ILE A 291 -5.74 38.95 13.07
N ASN A 292 -5.88 39.22 11.77
CA ASN A 292 -4.82 39.85 10.97
C ASN A 292 -4.66 41.35 11.21
N GLU A 293 -5.68 42.02 11.74
CA GLU A 293 -5.64 43.48 11.94
C GLU A 293 -4.95 43.86 13.26
N GLY A 294 -4.67 42.89 14.15
CA GLY A 294 -4.13 43.16 15.48
C GLY A 294 -5.06 44.05 16.33
N ILE A 295 -6.34 44.15 15.95
CA ILE A 295 -7.32 45.02 16.62
C ILE A 295 -7.92 44.28 17.80
N TYR A 296 -7.23 44.40 18.95
CA TYR A 296 -7.62 43.83 20.24
C TYR A 296 -8.95 44.36 20.80
N ASN A 297 -9.49 45.44 20.23
CA ASN A 297 -10.49 46.29 20.88
C ASN A 297 -11.93 46.08 20.39
N LYS A 298 -12.18 45.18 19.43
CA LYS A 298 -13.54 44.88 18.92
C LYS A 298 -14.19 43.63 19.53
N ILE A 299 -13.47 42.85 20.34
CA ILE A 299 -14.03 41.64 20.98
C ILE A 299 -14.57 42.01 22.37
N ASP A 300 -15.88 42.21 22.49
CA ASP A 300 -16.55 42.63 23.73
C ASP A 300 -16.43 41.60 24.88
N ASN A 301 -16.16 40.33 24.56
CA ASN A 301 -16.06 39.26 25.55
C ASN A 301 -14.61 39.00 26.00
N LYS A 302 -14.32 39.24 27.30
CA LYS A 302 -13.02 39.01 27.95
C LYS A 302 -12.46 37.59 27.70
N ILE A 303 -13.30 36.56 27.67
CA ILE A 303 -12.86 35.18 27.43
C ILE A 303 -12.41 35.00 25.98
N ASN A 304 -13.17 35.53 25.01
CA ASN A 304 -12.80 35.40 23.60
C ASN A 304 -11.52 36.17 23.29
N ARG A 305 -11.31 37.33 23.95
CA ARG A 305 -10.03 38.05 23.88
C ARG A 305 -8.85 37.21 24.38
N LEU A 306 -9.01 36.47 25.48
CA LEU A 306 -7.96 35.56 25.97
C LEU A 306 -7.68 34.42 25.01
N ARG A 307 -8.72 33.78 24.45
CA ARG A 307 -8.57 32.72 23.43
C ARG A 307 -7.82 33.22 22.20
N HIS A 308 -8.17 34.42 21.76
CA HIS A 308 -7.54 35.07 20.61
C HIS A 308 -6.06 35.37 20.88
N ASN A 309 -5.72 35.89 22.06
CA ASN A 309 -4.32 36.11 22.45
C ASN A 309 -3.52 34.79 22.48
N MET A 310 -4.09 33.71 23.03
CA MET A 310 -3.43 32.39 23.03
C MET A 310 -3.19 31.86 21.62
N LEU A 311 -4.14 32.07 20.70
CA LEU A 311 -4.01 31.67 19.31
C LEU A 311 -2.89 32.45 18.60
N ILE A 312 -2.86 33.78 18.74
CA ILE A 312 -1.82 34.62 18.14
C ILE A 312 -0.44 34.25 18.69
N GLU A 313 -0.33 34.07 20.01
CA GLU A 313 0.93 33.66 20.65
C GLU A 313 1.41 32.32 20.11
N ALA A 314 0.52 31.32 20.01
CA ALA A 314 0.85 30.01 19.47
C ALA A 314 1.32 30.08 18.01
N SER A 315 0.59 30.82 17.15
CA SER A 315 0.91 31.00 15.73
C SER A 315 2.26 31.71 15.56
N THR A 316 2.47 32.82 16.27
CA THR A 316 3.72 33.58 16.23
C THR A 316 4.92 32.73 16.66
N ASN A 317 4.76 31.94 17.73
CA ASN A 317 5.83 31.07 18.22
C ASN A 317 6.12 29.92 17.25
N LEU A 318 5.09 29.33 16.64
CA LEU A 318 5.25 28.27 15.63
C LEU A 318 6.01 28.78 14.41
N ILE A 319 5.58 29.90 13.82
CA ILE A 319 6.21 30.49 12.63
C ILE A 319 7.69 30.80 12.93
N LYS A 320 7.98 31.45 14.06
CA LYS A 320 9.36 31.71 14.49
C LYS A 320 10.19 30.44 14.65
N CYS A 321 9.61 29.37 15.19
CA CYS A 321 10.32 28.09 15.33
C CYS A 321 10.65 27.47 13.97
N ILE A 322 9.69 27.47 13.04
CA ILE A 322 9.86 26.94 11.68
C ILE A 322 10.95 27.72 10.94
N GLU A 323 10.92 29.06 11.00
CA GLU A 323 11.89 29.92 10.33
C GLU A 323 13.30 29.78 10.89
N ASN A 324 13.45 29.68 12.22
CA ASN A 324 14.76 29.59 12.85
C ASN A 324 15.35 28.17 12.83
N ASN A 325 14.52 27.13 12.81
CA ASN A 325 14.95 25.73 12.82
C ASN A 325 14.10 24.89 11.84
N PRO A 326 14.34 24.99 10.51
CA PRO A 326 13.54 24.27 9.51
C PRO A 326 13.53 22.75 9.66
N SER A 327 14.53 22.16 10.33
CA SER A 327 14.63 20.73 10.62
C SER A 327 13.81 20.27 11.83
N GLN A 328 13.18 21.19 12.57
CA GLN A 328 12.32 20.86 13.69
C GLN A 328 10.90 20.60 13.17
N HIS A 329 10.44 19.35 13.29
CA HIS A 329 9.14 18.91 12.78
C HIS A 329 8.14 18.51 13.86
N THR A 330 8.54 18.58 15.14
CA THR A 330 7.70 18.25 16.29
C THR A 330 7.48 19.48 17.14
N PHE A 331 6.21 19.79 17.38
CA PHE A 331 5.78 20.95 18.17
C PHE A 331 4.81 20.52 19.27
N TYR A 332 4.79 21.27 20.36
CA TYR A 332 3.90 21.01 21.50
C TYR A 332 3.06 22.24 21.80
N LEU A 333 1.73 22.11 21.70
CA LEU A 333 0.78 23.15 22.06
C LEU A 333 0.26 22.91 23.48
N ASN A 334 0.75 23.71 24.44
CA ASN A 334 0.22 23.70 25.79
C ASN A 334 -0.92 24.72 25.92
N MET A 335 -2.16 24.26 26.06
CA MET A 335 -3.31 25.16 26.21
C MET A 335 -4.39 24.56 27.12
N PRO A 336 -4.98 25.36 28.05
CA PRO A 336 -5.99 24.85 28.98
C PRO A 336 -7.26 24.38 28.28
N THR A 337 -8.04 23.55 28.96
CA THR A 337 -9.39 23.18 28.49
C THR A 337 -10.26 24.43 28.39
N GLY A 338 -11.06 24.53 27.32
CA GLY A 338 -11.83 25.75 27.02
C GLY A 338 -11.03 26.90 26.40
N GLY A 339 -9.71 26.77 26.24
CA GLY A 339 -8.83 27.77 25.62
C GLY A 339 -8.94 27.90 24.09
N GLY A 340 -9.79 27.09 23.44
CA GLY A 340 -9.99 27.13 21.99
C GLY A 340 -9.05 26.22 21.18
N LYS A 341 -8.66 25.06 21.74
CA LYS A 341 -7.67 24.13 21.14
C LYS A 341 -7.95 23.77 19.68
N THR A 342 -9.18 23.45 19.33
CA THR A 342 -9.56 23.12 17.96
C THR A 342 -9.35 24.31 17.01
N ASN A 343 -9.76 25.52 17.40
CA ASN A 343 -9.59 26.70 16.56
C ASN A 343 -8.11 27.08 16.38
N THR A 344 -7.35 27.03 17.48
CA THR A 344 -5.91 27.26 17.42
C THR A 344 -5.22 26.20 16.57
N SER A 345 -5.55 24.91 16.70
CA SER A 345 -4.92 23.86 15.89
C SER A 345 -5.24 24.00 14.39
N MET A 346 -6.41 24.53 14.02
CA MET A 346 -6.71 24.89 12.63
C MET A 346 -5.79 26.02 12.13
N LYS A 347 -5.64 27.12 12.89
CA LYS A 347 -4.70 28.19 12.49
C LYS A 347 -3.28 27.67 12.35
N LEU A 348 -2.79 26.88 13.32
CA LEU A 348 -1.45 26.32 13.26
C LEU A 348 -1.26 25.38 12.07
N ALA A 349 -2.29 24.63 11.67
CA ALA A 349 -2.23 23.81 10.47
C ALA A 349 -2.11 24.66 9.20
N LEU A 350 -2.86 25.77 9.10
CA LEU A 350 -2.71 26.73 8.01
C LEU A 350 -1.30 27.36 7.98
N ASP A 351 -0.77 27.75 9.14
CA ASP A 351 0.59 28.29 9.25
C ASP A 351 1.64 27.27 8.74
N ILE A 352 1.49 25.98 9.08
CA ILE A 352 2.37 24.92 8.58
C ILE A 352 2.27 24.80 7.06
N LEU A 353 1.06 24.84 6.48
CA LEU A 353 0.85 24.77 5.03
C LEU A 353 1.40 26.01 4.27
N GLU A 354 1.47 27.17 4.92
CA GLU A 354 1.99 28.41 4.34
C GLU A 354 3.52 28.51 4.43
N HIS A 355 4.11 27.97 5.50
CA HIS A 355 5.53 28.13 5.81
C HIS A 355 6.39 26.88 5.56
N THR A 356 5.80 25.77 5.13
CA THR A 356 6.52 24.52 4.85
C THR A 356 6.10 23.90 3.52
N THR A 357 6.70 22.77 3.14
CA THR A 357 6.30 21.97 1.97
C THR A 357 5.15 21.01 2.28
N ALA A 358 4.54 21.09 3.46
CA ALA A 358 3.40 20.26 3.80
C ALA A 358 2.21 20.58 2.90
N ASP A 359 1.54 19.53 2.44
CA ASP A 359 0.43 19.58 1.49
C ASP A 359 -0.75 18.70 1.96
N ARG A 360 -0.72 18.27 3.23
CA ARG A 360 -1.74 17.40 3.81
C ARG A 360 -1.83 17.64 5.32
N ILE A 361 -3.05 17.58 5.84
CA ILE A 361 -3.34 17.68 7.27
C ILE A 361 -4.03 16.40 7.74
N ILE A 362 -3.55 15.83 8.84
CA ILE A 362 -4.15 14.67 9.50
C ILE A 362 -4.47 15.04 10.95
N TYR A 363 -5.75 15.02 11.31
CA TYR A 363 -6.19 15.18 12.70
C TYR A 363 -6.41 13.82 13.37
N ALA A 364 -5.49 13.44 14.25
CA ALA A 364 -5.67 12.27 15.11
C ALA A 364 -6.31 12.68 16.45
N MET A 365 -7.50 12.15 16.75
CA MET A 365 -8.22 12.46 17.98
C MET A 365 -8.65 11.19 18.74
N PRO A 366 -8.68 11.21 20.08
CA PRO A 366 -9.18 10.09 20.85
C PRO A 366 -10.72 10.08 20.82
N TYR A 367 -11.32 8.91 20.64
CA TYR A 367 -12.78 8.64 20.63
C TYR A 367 -13.55 9.13 19.40
N ILE A 368 -14.46 8.28 18.93
CA ILE A 368 -15.31 8.52 17.75
C ILE A 368 -16.15 9.80 17.92
N ASN A 369 -16.82 9.96 19.07
CA ASN A 369 -17.68 11.14 19.29
C ASN A 369 -16.91 12.47 19.23
N ILE A 370 -15.63 12.49 19.62
CA ILE A 370 -14.80 13.71 19.54
C ILE A 370 -14.40 13.97 18.10
N ILE A 371 -14.08 12.91 17.33
CA ILE A 371 -13.78 13.01 15.90
C ILE A 371 -15.00 13.59 15.17
N ASP A 372 -16.20 13.02 15.36
CA ASP A 372 -17.41 13.46 14.66
C ASP A 372 -17.75 14.93 14.94
N GLN A 373 -17.61 15.38 16.19
CA GLN A 373 -17.84 16.78 16.57
C GLN A 373 -16.82 17.73 15.94
N ASN A 374 -15.53 17.39 15.97
CA ASN A 374 -14.49 18.26 15.41
C ASN A 374 -14.49 18.21 13.88
N TYR A 375 -14.90 17.10 13.26
CA TYR A 375 -15.00 16.94 11.82
C TYR A 375 -15.91 18.01 11.20
N GLU A 376 -17.13 18.17 11.74
CA GLU A 376 -18.08 19.17 11.26
C GLU A 376 -17.54 20.59 11.47
N ILE A 377 -16.92 20.87 12.62
CA ILE A 377 -16.32 22.18 12.92
C ILE A 377 -15.20 22.51 11.92
N ILE A 378 -14.32 21.55 11.62
CA ILE A 378 -13.19 21.75 10.71
C ILE A 378 -13.70 21.94 9.29
N LYS A 379 -14.63 21.09 8.85
CA LYS A 379 -15.26 21.18 7.53
C LYS A 379 -15.90 22.55 7.29
N ASP A 380 -16.70 23.03 8.25
CA ASP A 380 -17.44 24.28 8.09
C ASP A 380 -16.52 25.51 8.15
N ASN A 381 -15.49 25.49 9.01
CA ASN A 381 -14.54 26.61 9.15
C ASN A 381 -13.50 26.71 8.02
N TRP A 382 -13.35 25.65 7.22
CA TRP A 382 -12.47 25.64 6.05
C TRP A 382 -13.22 25.51 4.72
N ASP A 383 -14.56 25.41 4.75
CA ASP A 383 -15.42 25.26 3.56
C ASP A 383 -15.01 24.07 2.70
N LEU A 384 -14.87 22.92 3.34
CA LEU A 384 -14.39 21.69 2.72
C LEU A 384 -15.55 20.81 2.24
N VAL A 385 -15.36 20.21 1.07
CA VAL A 385 -16.31 19.26 0.50
C VAL A 385 -16.09 17.86 1.08
N ASN A 386 -17.17 17.24 1.59
CA ASN A 386 -17.14 15.89 2.14
C ASN A 386 -16.66 14.86 1.10
N ASN A 387 -15.81 13.92 1.54
CA ASN A 387 -15.24 12.81 0.75
C ASN A 387 -14.32 13.22 -0.41
N GLU A 388 -14.20 14.52 -0.71
CA GLU A 388 -13.27 15.06 -1.71
C GLU A 388 -12.11 15.77 -1.01
N GLU A 389 -12.41 16.70 -0.10
CA GLU A 389 -11.40 17.59 0.52
C GLU A 389 -11.23 17.33 2.02
N ILE A 390 -12.21 16.68 2.65
CA ILE A 390 -12.13 16.20 4.03
C ILE A 390 -12.84 14.86 4.18
N ARG A 391 -12.27 13.97 4.99
CA ARG A 391 -12.87 12.67 5.32
C ARG A 391 -12.69 12.33 6.80
N ASN A 392 -13.75 11.76 7.38
CA ASN A 392 -13.73 11.19 8.71
C ASN A 392 -13.36 9.71 8.64
N ILE A 393 -12.33 9.30 9.39
CA ILE A 393 -11.83 7.94 9.41
C ILE A 393 -11.90 7.40 10.85
N CYS A 394 -12.79 6.43 11.07
CA CYS A 394 -12.95 5.75 12.35
C CYS A 394 -13.36 4.28 12.14
N SER A 395 -13.18 3.43 13.16
CA SER A 395 -13.42 1.97 13.05
C SER A 395 -14.83 1.58 12.62
N THR A 396 -15.81 2.47 12.76
CA THR A 396 -17.21 2.25 12.35
C THR A 396 -17.49 2.67 10.90
N ASN A 397 -16.68 3.57 10.34
CA ASN A 397 -16.82 4.05 8.95
C ASN A 397 -15.71 3.50 8.02
N SER A 398 -14.70 2.84 8.58
CA SER A 398 -13.56 2.26 7.86
C SER A 398 -13.82 0.85 7.30
N PHE A 399 -15.08 0.46 7.12
CA PHE A 399 -15.44 -0.74 6.34
C PHE A 399 -15.24 -0.46 4.85
N ILE A 400 -13.98 -0.32 4.44
CA ILE A 400 -13.62 -0.15 3.03
C ILE A 400 -13.91 -1.44 2.26
N PHE A 401 -13.70 -2.60 2.88
CA PHE A 401 -13.58 -3.87 2.16
C PHE A 401 -14.79 -4.81 2.25
N ASP A 402 -15.86 -4.46 2.97
CA ASP A 402 -17.08 -5.28 2.98
C ASP A 402 -17.99 -4.86 1.83
N ASN A 403 -17.86 -5.55 0.69
CA ASN A 403 -18.77 -5.55 -0.46
C ASN A 403 -18.75 -4.32 -1.41
N LYS A 404 -17.59 -3.77 -1.76
CA LYS A 404 -17.46 -2.85 -2.92
C LYS A 404 -16.70 -3.52 -4.07
N ASN A 405 -17.03 -3.17 -5.32
CA ASN A 405 -16.35 -3.69 -6.52
C ASN A 405 -14.90 -3.17 -6.57
N GLU A 406 -14.00 -3.88 -7.26
CA GLU A 406 -12.56 -3.52 -7.39
C GLU A 406 -12.38 -2.07 -7.89
N ASP A 407 -13.28 -1.56 -8.74
CA ASP A 407 -13.26 -0.18 -9.26
C ASP A 407 -13.54 0.88 -8.17
N ASP A 408 -14.54 0.65 -7.31
CA ASP A 408 -14.89 1.57 -6.20
C ASP A 408 -13.79 1.62 -5.11
N MET A 409 -12.97 0.57 -5.02
CA MET A 409 -11.80 0.53 -4.15
C MET A 409 -10.69 1.41 -4.70
N GLY A 410 -10.50 1.41 -6.02
CA GLY A 410 -9.49 2.21 -6.71
C GLY A 410 -9.64 3.69 -6.36
N ASP A 411 -10.84 4.25 -6.54
CA ASP A 411 -11.08 5.67 -6.28
C ASP A 411 -10.85 6.06 -4.81
N ILE A 412 -11.23 5.21 -3.86
CA ILE A 412 -10.96 5.47 -2.43
C ILE A 412 -9.46 5.40 -2.15
N LEU A 413 -8.76 4.39 -2.67
CA LEU A 413 -7.32 4.21 -2.46
C LEU A 413 -6.47 5.31 -3.12
N ILE A 414 -6.92 5.84 -4.26
CA ILE A 414 -6.26 6.91 -5.01
C ILE A 414 -6.46 8.28 -4.32
N ASN A 415 -7.66 8.52 -3.79
CA ASN A 415 -8.00 9.79 -3.18
C ASN A 415 -7.58 9.86 -1.70
N ASP A 416 -7.66 8.74 -0.99
CA ASP A 416 -7.39 8.61 0.43
C ASP A 416 -6.14 7.73 0.67
N ASP A 417 -4.94 8.30 0.50
CA ASP A 417 -3.64 7.70 0.86
C ASP A 417 -3.54 7.19 2.33
N PHE A 418 -4.57 7.44 3.17
CA PHE A 418 -4.59 7.11 4.59
C PHE A 418 -4.90 5.64 4.89
N PHE A 419 -5.44 4.88 3.93
CA PHE A 419 -6.01 3.55 4.20
C PHE A 419 -5.03 2.37 4.14
N ASN A 420 -3.74 2.65 4.15
CA ASN A 420 -2.70 1.62 4.20
C ASN A 420 -2.03 1.54 5.58
N TYR A 421 -2.82 1.25 6.62
CA TYR A 421 -2.29 0.88 7.94
C TYR A 421 -2.39 -0.61 8.23
#